data_AF-A0A8J9WLM3-F1
#
_entry.id   AF-A0A8J9WLM3-F1
#
_cell.length_a   1.000
_cell.length_b   1.000
_cell.length_c   1.000
_cell.angle_alpha   90.00
_cell.angle_beta   90.00
_cell.angle_gamma   90.00
#
_symmetry.space_group_name_H-M   'P 1'
#
loop_
_entity.id
_entity.type
_entity.pdbx_description
1 polymer ?
#
loop_
_entity_poly.entity_id
_entity_poly.type
_entity_poly.pdbx_seq_one_letter_code
_entity_poly.pdbx_strand_id
1 'polypeptide(L)'
;MALDVKLGSEVPLLQEQRPVEFVALQPVAIVDHVCSVDEDTLKSIVGAEEIGGSRRVEQAEIQQLLAAVGDFTTKAGGSAANTTKGLASGWGVQCQLVGARGQDEQGAIFVSSLKRSTVDVSKLRVGKGSTGRCVILSCNGQRTMRTCLSGAERLSATDITADDFGSAKWVFLSGYILYRQDLLQRAVELALSVGAKVALDLASFEVVREFRADIEALLHSGRIECCFCNEDEAAELTGGPEEGSAEKGLALLAAHCNVAAVTLGERGCLVQQRGGVAFSEPAASNVKVVDATGAGDQFAAGFLYGLMRDYPLKKCAQLGCLAGGAVVQVVGAEMTQASWRWLFARLHGELAATVVRDSAAAVQQELLQCYALIERLGRGVVYYGSARLKAASPHWDRARQLGADVARLLGCTTWSGGGPGMMEAATLGAMDADKPVGGIRISREAGTTVRTASYLPTDAAVFCRFLSSRKVALVDAGVRASESDRTAYIFLPGGLGTMDELFEIMTLMQLKKLGSKHSVPLILCNYDGFYSGLIGLLKAFDTNGTLAAPELKDVLLASSNEEVLGILAEFYGLPSPSSSAKPALRRASSWLLDG
;
A
#
# COMPACT_ATOMS: atom_id res chain seq x y z
N MET A 1 8.93 10.13 -50.69
CA MET A 1 8.50 11.06 -49.62
C MET A 1 8.76 10.38 -48.29
N ALA A 2 9.95 10.60 -47.74
CA ALA A 2 10.35 10.05 -46.45
C ALA A 2 9.80 10.97 -45.35
N LEU A 3 9.15 10.41 -44.34
CA LEU A 3 8.83 11.10 -43.10
C LEU A 3 9.89 10.71 -42.08
N ASP A 4 10.86 11.60 -41.93
CA ASP A 4 11.89 11.58 -40.90
C ASP A 4 11.23 11.78 -39.52
N VAL A 5 11.30 10.77 -38.66
CA VAL A 5 11.03 10.93 -37.23
C VAL A 5 12.34 10.72 -36.49
N LYS A 6 12.96 11.84 -36.11
CA LYS A 6 14.13 11.87 -35.22
C LYS A 6 13.76 11.25 -33.87
N LEU A 7 14.39 10.13 -33.53
CA LEU A 7 14.40 9.56 -32.18
C LEU A 7 15.25 10.47 -31.28
N GLY A 8 14.57 11.37 -30.56
CA GLY A 8 15.15 12.14 -29.47
C GLY A 8 15.39 11.25 -28.25
N SER A 9 16.63 11.32 -27.75
CA SER A 9 17.10 11.21 -26.35
C SER A 9 16.28 10.41 -25.33
N GLU A 10 16.93 9.43 -24.72
CA GLU A 10 16.80 8.96 -23.33
C GLU A 10 15.42 9.18 -22.68
N VAL A 11 14.62 8.12 -22.60
CA VAL A 11 13.44 8.10 -21.71
C VAL A 11 13.96 8.03 -20.27
N PRO A 12 13.84 9.10 -19.46
CA PRO A 12 14.08 8.98 -18.03
C PRO A 12 12.98 8.09 -17.46
N LEU A 13 13.32 7.22 -16.51
CA LEU A 13 12.33 6.59 -15.63
C LEU A 13 11.64 7.70 -14.82
N LEU A 14 10.66 8.37 -15.43
CA LEU A 14 9.75 9.27 -14.74
C LEU A 14 8.87 8.38 -13.85
N GLN A 15 9.12 8.43 -12.54
CA GLN A 15 8.01 8.39 -11.60
C GLN A 15 7.10 9.56 -12.00
N GLU A 16 6.13 9.33 -12.88
CA GLU A 16 5.06 10.31 -13.08
C GLU A 16 4.39 10.47 -11.71
N GLN A 17 4.67 11.59 -11.03
CA GLN A 17 3.91 12.04 -9.89
C GLN A 17 2.46 12.16 -10.37
N ARG A 18 1.62 11.20 -9.97
CA ARG A 18 0.19 11.29 -10.24
C ARG A 18 -0.32 12.61 -9.65
N PRO A 19 -1.17 13.35 -10.38
CA PRO A 19 -1.64 14.65 -9.92
C PRO A 19 -2.36 14.51 -8.57
N VAL A 20 -2.12 15.45 -7.66
CA VAL A 20 -2.79 15.51 -6.36
C VAL A 20 -4.30 15.60 -6.59
N GLU A 21 -5.05 14.67 -6.03
CA GLU A 21 -6.51 14.64 -6.12
C GLU A 21 -7.18 15.41 -4.97
N PHE A 22 -6.54 15.38 -3.79
CA PHE A 22 -7.09 15.89 -2.54
C PHE A 22 -6.07 16.75 -1.79
N VAL A 23 -6.47 17.95 -1.40
CA VAL A 23 -5.66 18.86 -0.57
C VAL A 23 -6.41 19.11 0.74
N ALA A 24 -5.72 19.03 1.87
CA ALA A 24 -6.28 19.50 3.13
C ALA A 24 -5.46 20.65 3.69
N LEU A 25 -6.15 21.60 4.34
CA LEU A 25 -5.51 22.72 5.03
C LEU A 25 -5.50 22.47 6.53
N GLN A 26 -4.30 22.34 7.10
CA GLN A 26 -4.04 22.21 8.53
C GLN A 26 -3.16 23.38 8.95
N PRO A 27 -3.74 24.55 9.31
CA PRO A 27 -2.99 25.80 9.50
C PRO A 27 -1.84 25.68 10.51
N VAL A 28 -2.02 24.85 11.52
CA VAL A 28 -1.02 24.51 12.54
C VAL A 28 -0.90 23.00 12.61
N ALA A 29 0.31 22.47 12.43
CA ALA A 29 0.64 21.09 12.71
C ALA A 29 0.49 20.80 14.20
N ILE A 30 -0.16 19.69 14.54
CA ILE A 30 -0.46 19.30 15.93
C ILE A 30 0.06 17.89 16.15
N VAL A 31 0.69 17.67 17.30
CA VAL A 31 1.02 16.34 17.81
C VAL A 31 0.16 16.04 19.03
N ASP A 32 -0.48 14.88 19.00
CA ASP A 32 -1.35 14.40 20.06
C ASP A 32 -0.55 13.54 21.05
N HIS A 33 -0.78 13.78 22.34
CA HIS A 33 -0.35 12.94 23.45
C HIS A 33 -1.59 12.25 24.01
N VAL A 34 -1.75 10.97 23.67
CA VAL A 34 -2.92 10.18 24.05
C VAL A 34 -2.65 9.46 25.37
N CYS A 35 -3.51 9.71 26.35
CA CYS A 35 -3.42 9.22 27.72
C CYS A 35 -4.71 8.46 28.06
N SER A 36 -4.59 7.23 28.54
CA SER A 36 -5.73 6.48 29.06
C SER A 36 -5.92 6.81 30.54
N VAL A 37 -7.09 7.29 30.93
CA VAL A 37 -7.41 7.68 32.31
C VAL A 37 -8.73 7.05 32.77
N ASP A 38 -8.84 6.76 34.06
CA ASP A 38 -10.12 6.40 34.67
C ASP A 38 -11.00 7.65 34.88
N GLU A 39 -12.27 7.42 35.19
CA GLU A 39 -13.28 8.48 35.26
C GLU A 39 -13.06 9.44 36.44
N ASP A 40 -12.57 8.95 37.58
CA ASP A 40 -12.31 9.76 38.77
C ASP A 40 -11.11 10.67 38.52
N THR A 41 -10.03 10.13 37.94
CA THR A 41 -8.87 10.87 37.48
C THR A 41 -9.28 11.94 36.47
N LEU A 42 -10.07 11.59 35.45
CA LEU A 42 -10.53 12.55 34.44
C LEU A 42 -11.29 13.71 35.10
N LYS A 43 -12.30 13.42 35.93
CA LYS A 43 -13.10 14.44 36.63
C LYS A 43 -12.23 15.34 37.50
N SER A 44 -11.25 14.77 38.21
CA SER A 44 -10.35 15.56 39.06
C SER A 44 -9.47 16.53 38.28
N ILE A 45 -9.12 16.17 37.04
CA ILE A 45 -8.21 16.95 36.20
C ILE A 45 -8.95 18.04 35.41
N VAL A 46 -10.12 17.72 34.85
CA VAL A 46 -10.81 18.61 33.89
C VAL A 46 -12.16 19.17 34.36
N GLY A 47 -12.76 18.64 35.43
CA GLY A 47 -14.14 18.96 35.80
C GLY A 47 -15.16 18.14 35.01
N ALA A 48 -16.34 17.89 35.59
CA ALA A 48 -17.34 17.00 34.99
C ALA A 48 -18.01 17.62 33.75
N GLU A 49 -18.12 18.94 33.74
CA GLU A 49 -18.73 19.76 32.70
C GLU A 49 -17.88 19.88 31.42
N GLU A 50 -16.58 19.58 31.50
CA GLU A 50 -15.67 19.68 30.35
C GLU A 50 -15.34 18.32 29.70
N ILE A 51 -15.93 17.22 30.17
CA ILE A 51 -15.72 15.88 29.62
C ILE A 51 -16.30 15.78 28.21
N GLY A 52 -15.52 15.27 27.27
CA GLY A 52 -15.89 15.19 25.85
C GLY A 52 -15.54 16.44 25.04
N GLY A 53 -15.23 17.55 25.70
CA GLY A 53 -14.95 18.83 25.06
C GLY A 53 -13.51 19.02 24.58
N SER A 54 -13.31 20.06 23.77
CA SER A 54 -12.02 20.51 23.23
C SER A 54 -11.77 21.97 23.59
N ARG A 55 -10.87 22.19 24.57
CA ARG A 55 -10.52 23.52 25.07
C ARG A 55 -9.09 23.90 24.71
N ARG A 56 -8.86 25.19 24.43
CA ARG A 56 -7.51 25.75 24.31
C ARG A 56 -6.88 25.90 25.69
N VAL A 57 -5.59 25.58 25.79
CA VAL A 57 -4.82 25.65 27.04
C VAL A 57 -3.43 26.22 26.80
N GLU A 58 -2.78 26.65 27.87
CA GLU A 58 -1.41 27.12 27.83
C GLU A 58 -0.39 25.97 27.96
N GLN A 59 0.86 26.24 27.61
CA GLN A 59 1.93 25.24 27.66
C GLN A 59 2.17 24.67 29.06
N ALA A 60 1.98 25.48 30.12
CA ALA A 60 2.10 25.03 31.50
C ALA A 60 1.06 23.98 31.86
N GLU A 61 -0.18 24.13 31.38
CA GLU A 61 -1.26 23.17 31.63
C GLU A 61 -0.99 21.85 30.90
N ILE A 62 -0.48 21.87 29.65
CA ILE A 62 -0.04 20.65 28.96
C ILE A 62 0.98 19.86 29.79
N GLN A 63 1.96 20.55 30.39
CA GLN A 63 2.98 19.90 31.22
C GLN A 63 2.37 19.32 32.50
N GLN A 64 1.47 20.05 33.16
CA GLN A 64 0.77 19.58 34.35
C GLN A 64 -0.10 18.35 34.06
N LEU A 65 -0.85 18.36 32.96
CA LEU A 65 -1.68 17.24 32.52
C LEU A 65 -0.85 15.99 32.26
N LEU A 66 0.24 16.11 31.49
CA LEU A 66 1.12 14.99 31.19
C LEU A 66 1.82 14.44 32.44
N ALA A 67 2.20 15.31 33.38
CA ALA A 67 2.77 14.89 34.65
C ALA A 67 1.75 14.18 35.55
N ALA A 68 0.48 14.60 35.52
CA ALA A 68 -0.59 14.00 36.32
C ALA A 68 -0.99 12.59 35.84
N VAL A 69 -1.04 12.38 34.52
CA VAL A 69 -1.44 11.09 33.93
C VAL A 69 -0.29 10.09 33.81
N GLY A 70 0.96 10.57 33.78
CA GLY A 70 2.16 9.72 33.70
C GLY A 70 2.41 9.17 32.29
N ASP A 71 1.78 8.04 31.96
CA ASP A 71 2.04 7.32 30.70
C ASP A 71 1.19 7.88 29.55
N PHE A 72 1.84 8.17 28.42
CA PHE A 72 1.17 8.65 27.21
C PHE A 72 1.87 8.19 25.92
N THR A 73 1.10 8.12 24.84
CA THR A 73 1.61 7.85 23.49
C THR A 73 1.58 9.10 22.64
N THR A 74 2.67 9.42 21.97
CA THR A 74 2.78 10.61 21.11
C THR A 74 2.59 10.24 19.64
N LYS A 75 1.64 10.89 18.94
CA LYS A 75 1.33 10.64 17.53
C LYS A 75 1.03 11.95 16.79
N ALA A 76 1.22 11.98 15.47
CA ALA A 76 0.77 13.12 14.67
C ALA A 76 -0.76 13.21 14.69
N GLY A 77 -1.27 14.39 15.05
CA GLY A 77 -2.69 14.67 15.21
C GLY A 77 -3.23 15.67 14.19
N GLY A 78 -4.31 16.35 14.58
CA GLY A 78 -5.00 17.34 13.75
C GLY A 78 -6.02 16.71 12.81
N SER A 79 -7.28 17.17 12.91
CA SER A 79 -8.42 16.59 12.18
C SER A 79 -8.22 16.53 10.67
N ALA A 80 -7.78 17.63 10.05
CA ALA A 80 -7.51 17.67 8.61
C ALA A 80 -6.36 16.73 8.22
N ALA A 81 -5.30 16.66 9.03
CA ALA A 81 -4.20 15.73 8.79
C ALA A 81 -4.63 14.26 8.96
N ASN A 82 -5.45 13.93 9.96
CA ASN A 82 -5.97 12.56 10.17
C ASN A 82 -6.86 12.09 9.02
N THR A 83 -7.77 12.95 8.55
CA THR A 83 -8.61 12.69 7.37
C THR A 83 -7.73 12.42 6.14
N THR A 84 -6.71 13.25 5.94
CA THR A 84 -5.76 13.14 4.82
C THR A 84 -4.95 11.84 4.87
N LYS A 85 -4.44 11.47 6.05
CA LYS A 85 -3.72 10.19 6.26
C LYS A 85 -4.62 8.99 5.96
N GLY A 86 -5.89 9.06 6.38
CA GLY A 86 -6.89 8.03 6.10
C GLY A 86 -7.09 7.81 4.60
N LEU A 87 -7.30 8.91 3.85
CA LEU A 87 -7.42 8.90 2.39
C LEU A 87 -6.17 8.38 1.67
N ALA A 88 -4.99 8.82 2.09
CA ALA A 88 -3.74 8.48 1.42
C ALA A 88 -3.33 7.02 1.66
N SER A 89 -3.16 6.64 2.92
CA SER A 89 -2.62 5.33 3.29
C SER A 89 -3.61 4.19 3.10
N GLY A 90 -4.90 4.47 3.32
CA GLY A 90 -5.93 3.44 3.28
C GLY A 90 -6.61 3.29 1.94
N TRP A 91 -6.98 4.42 1.34
CA TRP A 91 -7.76 4.45 0.11
C TRP A 91 -6.92 4.71 -1.15
N GLY A 92 -5.61 4.94 -0.98
CA GLY A 92 -4.66 5.12 -2.08
C GLY A 92 -4.84 6.44 -2.85
N VAL A 93 -5.50 7.43 -2.25
CA VAL A 93 -5.74 8.74 -2.88
C VAL A 93 -4.45 9.56 -2.85
N GLN A 94 -4.14 10.27 -3.94
CA GLN A 94 -3.01 11.20 -3.97
C GLN A 94 -3.38 12.45 -3.18
N CYS A 95 -2.84 12.56 -1.96
CA CYS A 95 -3.16 13.61 -1.03
C CYS A 95 -1.97 14.52 -0.76
N GLN A 96 -2.23 15.80 -0.55
CA GLN A 96 -1.26 16.79 -0.09
C GLN A 96 -1.80 17.53 1.14
N LEU A 97 -0.90 17.86 2.07
CA LEU A 97 -1.22 18.70 3.23
C LEU A 97 -0.56 20.07 3.11
N VAL A 98 -1.37 21.14 3.20
CA VAL A 98 -0.91 22.52 3.30
C VAL A 98 -1.02 22.93 4.78
N GLY A 99 0.04 23.48 5.35
CA GLY A 99 0.10 23.80 6.77
C GLY A 99 1.41 24.41 7.18
N ALA A 100 1.59 24.65 8.48
CA ALA A 100 2.84 25.11 9.05
C ALA A 100 3.22 24.31 10.29
N ARG A 101 4.53 24.15 10.52
CA ARG A 101 5.09 23.46 11.68
C ARG A 101 6.33 24.16 12.22
N GLY A 102 6.66 23.88 13.46
CA GLY A 102 7.93 24.27 14.04
C GLY A 102 9.10 23.46 13.50
N GLN A 103 10.31 23.99 13.68
CA GLN A 103 11.57 23.28 13.48
C GLN A 103 11.98 22.53 14.77
N ASP A 104 11.06 21.75 15.33
CA ASP A 104 11.24 21.00 16.57
C ASP A 104 10.98 19.49 16.37
N GLU A 105 11.21 18.70 17.43
CA GLU A 105 11.02 17.24 17.42
C GLU A 105 9.56 16.87 17.10
N GLN A 106 8.60 17.62 17.64
CA GLN A 106 7.18 17.44 17.37
C GLN A 106 6.87 17.65 15.88
N GLY A 107 7.45 18.67 15.26
CA GLY A 107 7.34 18.92 13.82
C GLY A 107 7.95 17.80 12.97
N ALA A 108 9.06 17.20 13.43
CA ALA A 108 9.67 16.05 12.77
C ALA A 108 8.80 14.78 12.88
N ILE A 109 8.17 14.53 14.04
CA ILE A 109 7.20 13.45 14.25
C ILE A 109 6.01 13.62 13.29
N PHE A 110 5.47 14.83 13.20
CA PHE A 110 4.34 15.17 12.32
C PHE A 110 4.65 14.85 10.85
N VAL A 111 5.76 15.37 10.32
CA VAL A 111 6.19 15.11 8.93
C VAL A 111 6.44 13.62 8.69
N SER A 112 7.09 12.94 9.62
CA SER A 112 7.42 11.52 9.47
C SER A 112 6.16 10.65 9.40
N SER A 113 5.12 10.97 10.17
CA SER A 113 3.83 10.28 10.12
C SER A 113 3.11 10.50 8.78
N LEU A 114 3.08 11.75 8.28
CA LEU A 114 2.47 12.06 6.99
C LEU A 114 3.18 11.36 5.82
N LYS A 115 4.52 11.38 5.79
CA LYS A 115 5.31 10.69 4.76
C LYS A 115 5.11 9.17 4.80
N ARG A 116 5.05 8.56 5.99
CA ARG A 116 4.72 7.13 6.13
C ARG A 116 3.33 6.79 5.60
N SER A 117 2.41 7.75 5.66
CA SER A 117 1.05 7.64 5.12
C SER A 117 0.96 8.07 3.65
N THR A 118 2.10 8.25 2.96
CA THR A 118 2.20 8.68 1.55
C THR A 118 1.56 10.03 1.23
N VAL A 119 1.40 10.91 2.23
CA VAL A 119 0.90 12.28 2.02
C VAL A 119 2.03 13.18 1.54
N ASP A 120 1.79 13.97 0.49
CA ASP A 120 2.72 15.00 0.06
C ASP A 120 2.77 16.15 1.08
N VAL A 121 3.98 16.43 1.55
CA VAL A 121 4.30 17.46 2.55
C VAL A 121 5.14 18.59 1.95
N SER A 122 5.30 18.64 0.64
CA SER A 122 6.06 19.66 -0.09
C SER A 122 5.57 21.08 0.20
N LYS A 123 4.28 21.24 0.50
CA LYS A 123 3.64 22.52 0.85
C LYS A 123 3.56 22.79 2.35
N LEU A 124 4.16 21.96 3.22
CA LEU A 124 4.22 22.23 4.65
C LEU A 124 5.33 23.25 4.96
N ARG A 125 4.94 24.44 5.43
CA ARG A 125 5.86 25.51 5.80
C ARG A 125 6.58 25.18 7.12
N VAL A 126 7.82 25.63 7.23
CA VAL A 126 8.65 25.46 8.42
C VAL A 126 9.04 26.84 8.92
N GLY A 127 8.81 27.10 10.20
CA GLY A 127 9.18 28.36 10.83
C GLY A 127 9.80 28.18 12.21
N LYS A 128 9.97 29.32 12.89
CA LYS A 128 10.70 29.42 14.17
C LYS A 128 9.81 29.20 15.39
N GLY A 129 8.48 29.21 15.22
CA GLY A 129 7.55 28.83 16.28
C GLY A 129 7.65 27.35 16.64
N SER A 130 6.95 26.94 17.70
CA SER A 130 6.82 25.53 18.07
C SER A 130 5.81 24.79 17.16
N THR A 131 5.78 23.47 17.22
CA THR A 131 4.65 22.69 16.70
C THR A 131 3.57 22.60 17.78
N GLY A 132 2.30 22.68 17.38
CA GLY A 132 1.17 22.59 18.30
C GLY A 132 1.10 21.24 19.02
N ARG A 133 0.53 21.23 20.23
CA ARG A 133 0.42 20.02 21.06
C ARG A 133 -0.99 19.87 21.60
N CYS A 134 -1.53 18.66 21.54
CA CYS A 134 -2.81 18.33 22.14
C CYS A 134 -2.63 17.18 23.14
N VAL A 135 -3.18 17.31 24.34
CA VAL A 135 -3.37 16.18 25.25
C VAL A 135 -4.77 15.62 25.01
N ILE A 136 -4.85 14.30 24.77
CA ILE A 136 -6.10 13.57 24.58
C ILE A 136 -6.26 12.63 25.76
N LEU A 137 -7.23 12.92 26.61
CA LEU A 137 -7.60 12.10 27.76
C LEU A 137 -8.72 11.15 27.34
N SER A 138 -8.38 9.89 27.13
CA SER A 138 -9.31 8.83 26.73
C SER A 138 -9.86 8.11 27.96
N CYS A 139 -11.18 8.10 28.12
CA CYS A 139 -11.89 7.44 29.22
C CYS A 139 -13.21 6.84 28.72
N ASN A 140 -13.47 5.57 28.99
CA ASN A 140 -14.71 4.87 28.63
C ASN A 140 -15.13 5.05 27.15
N GLY A 141 -14.15 5.04 26.24
CA GLY A 141 -14.39 5.22 24.79
C GLY A 141 -14.69 6.66 24.37
N GLN A 142 -14.73 7.62 25.29
CA GLN A 142 -14.82 9.05 25.03
C GLN A 142 -13.44 9.71 25.10
N ARG A 143 -13.29 10.88 24.46
CA ARG A 143 -12.05 11.66 24.50
C ARG A 143 -12.32 13.09 24.94
N THR A 144 -11.43 13.61 25.78
CA THR A 144 -11.40 15.02 26.20
C THR A 144 -10.09 15.65 25.74
N MET A 145 -10.14 16.78 25.04
CA MET A 145 -8.99 17.36 24.36
C MET A 145 -8.55 18.69 24.97
N ARG A 146 -7.24 18.85 25.20
CA ARG A 146 -6.62 20.10 25.66
C ARG A 146 -5.51 20.48 24.71
N THR A 147 -5.75 21.51 23.89
CA THR A 147 -4.83 21.89 22.81
C THR A 147 -4.09 23.19 23.10
N CYS A 148 -2.77 23.13 23.13
CA CYS A 148 -1.91 24.31 23.18
C CYS A 148 -1.41 24.68 21.78
N LEU A 149 -1.79 25.89 21.36
CA LEU A 149 -1.28 26.53 20.14
C LEU A 149 -0.42 27.75 20.46
N SER A 150 -0.19 28.10 21.72
CA SER A 150 0.63 29.26 22.11
C SER A 150 2.07 29.10 21.59
N GLY A 151 2.56 30.11 20.88
CA GLY A 151 3.88 30.07 20.24
C GLY A 151 4.01 29.15 19.03
N ALA A 152 2.94 28.44 18.64
CA ALA A 152 2.99 27.52 17.52
C ALA A 152 3.10 28.25 16.18
N GLU A 153 3.93 27.72 15.29
CA GLU A 153 4.05 28.15 13.90
C GLU A 153 2.73 27.91 13.17
N ARG A 154 2.28 28.89 12.37
CA ARG A 154 0.95 28.87 11.76
C ARG A 154 0.92 29.58 10.43
N LEU A 155 0.05 29.11 9.55
CA LEU A 155 -0.26 29.84 8.33
C LEU A 155 -1.05 31.12 8.62
N SER A 156 -0.80 32.13 7.79
CA SER A 156 -1.63 33.31 7.58
C SER A 156 -2.27 33.28 6.20
N ALA A 157 -3.28 34.12 5.96
CA ALA A 157 -3.95 34.21 4.66
C ALA A 157 -2.97 34.54 3.52
N THR A 158 -1.88 35.26 3.79
CA THR A 158 -0.87 35.62 2.79
C THR A 158 0.13 34.50 2.47
N ASP A 159 0.18 33.45 3.28
CA ASP A 159 1.13 32.33 3.09
C ASP A 159 0.66 31.29 2.06
N ILE A 160 -0.61 31.38 1.65
CA ILE A 160 -1.25 30.45 0.71
C ILE A 160 -1.56 31.11 -0.63
N THR A 161 -1.35 30.34 -1.69
CA THR A 161 -1.53 30.73 -3.09
C THR A 161 -2.28 29.64 -3.86
N ALA A 162 -2.74 29.92 -5.08
CA ALA A 162 -3.39 28.91 -5.92
C ALA A 162 -2.47 27.69 -6.18
N ASP A 163 -1.15 27.91 -6.25
CA ASP A 163 -0.14 26.87 -6.44
C ASP A 163 -0.05 25.88 -5.27
N ASP A 164 -0.55 26.25 -4.08
CA ASP A 164 -0.63 25.33 -2.95
C ASP A 164 -1.79 24.33 -3.13
N PHE A 165 -2.80 24.66 -3.93
CA PHE A 165 -3.93 23.78 -4.24
C PHE A 165 -3.75 23.04 -5.57
N GLY A 166 -2.97 23.59 -6.51
CA GLY A 166 -2.58 22.94 -7.75
C GLY A 166 -3.79 22.46 -8.56
N SER A 167 -3.78 21.19 -8.98
CA SER A 167 -4.88 20.55 -9.72
C SER A 167 -5.83 19.76 -8.82
N ALA A 168 -5.92 20.09 -7.53
CA ALA A 168 -6.76 19.36 -6.59
C ALA A 168 -8.22 19.38 -7.04
N LYS A 169 -8.88 18.23 -6.93
CA LYS A 169 -10.33 18.11 -7.19
C LYS A 169 -11.14 18.45 -5.95
N TRP A 170 -10.56 18.21 -4.78
CA TRP A 170 -11.17 18.44 -3.48
C TRP A 170 -10.22 19.16 -2.55
N VAL A 171 -10.75 20.15 -1.83
CA VAL A 171 -10.09 20.84 -0.73
C VAL A 171 -10.87 20.58 0.55
N PHE A 172 -10.21 20.05 1.58
CA PHE A 172 -10.79 19.77 2.87
C PHE A 172 -10.34 20.76 3.93
N LEU A 173 -11.31 21.28 4.68
CA LEU A 173 -11.12 22.22 5.78
C LEU A 173 -11.78 21.64 7.03
N SER A 174 -11.05 21.65 8.15
CA SER A 174 -11.62 21.38 9.47
C SER A 174 -12.05 22.69 10.11
N GLY A 175 -13.18 22.70 10.81
CA GLY A 175 -13.82 23.85 11.44
C GLY A 175 -12.91 24.59 12.42
N TYR A 176 -11.85 23.96 12.93
CA TYR A 176 -10.80 24.65 13.70
C TYR A 176 -10.14 25.82 12.96
N ILE A 177 -10.28 25.91 11.64
CA ILE A 177 -9.85 27.09 10.86
C ILE A 177 -10.67 28.34 11.14
N LEU A 178 -11.87 28.24 11.75
CA LEU A 178 -12.74 29.40 12.07
C LEU A 178 -12.09 30.38 13.05
N TYR A 179 -11.15 29.93 13.88
CA TYR A 179 -10.28 30.81 14.68
C TYR A 179 -9.41 31.75 13.81
N ARG A 180 -9.36 31.53 12.50
CA ARG A 180 -8.63 32.28 11.48
C ARG A 180 -9.50 32.52 10.26
N GLN A 181 -10.56 33.31 10.44
CA GLN A 181 -11.54 33.60 9.39
C GLN A 181 -10.91 34.19 8.11
N ASP A 182 -9.86 35.01 8.25
CA ASP A 182 -9.08 35.55 7.13
C ASP A 182 -8.50 34.44 6.24
N LEU A 183 -7.90 33.43 6.87
CA LEU A 183 -7.32 32.27 6.19
C LEU A 183 -8.39 31.35 5.62
N LEU A 184 -9.50 31.14 6.34
CA LEU A 184 -10.65 30.36 5.88
C LEU A 184 -11.22 30.93 4.57
N GLN A 185 -11.55 32.23 4.55
CA GLN A 185 -12.11 32.87 3.36
C GLN A 185 -11.13 32.77 2.18
N ARG A 186 -9.85 33.03 2.44
CA ARG A 186 -8.81 32.93 1.41
C ARG A 186 -8.64 31.52 0.86
N ALA A 187 -8.70 30.51 1.71
CA ALA A 187 -8.60 29.10 1.30
C ALA A 187 -9.78 28.67 0.43
N VAL A 188 -11.00 29.07 0.79
CA VAL A 188 -12.21 28.79 0.00
C VAL A 188 -12.12 29.48 -1.36
N GLU A 189 -11.72 30.74 -1.42
CA GLU A 189 -11.54 31.47 -2.69
C GLU A 189 -10.52 30.79 -3.60
N LEU A 190 -9.36 30.41 -3.05
CA LEU A 190 -8.30 29.75 -3.82
C LEU A 190 -8.72 28.36 -4.31
N ALA A 191 -9.38 27.57 -3.47
CA ALA A 191 -9.91 26.27 -3.85
C ALA A 191 -10.87 26.38 -5.06
N LEU A 192 -11.81 27.33 -5.01
CA LEU A 192 -12.73 27.56 -6.12
C LEU A 192 -12.03 28.08 -7.37
N SER A 193 -10.99 28.92 -7.21
CA SER A 193 -10.24 29.46 -8.35
C SER A 193 -9.51 28.39 -9.17
N VAL A 194 -9.16 27.26 -8.55
CA VAL A 194 -8.55 26.10 -9.23
C VAL A 194 -9.58 25.04 -9.66
N GLY A 195 -10.87 25.32 -9.47
CA GLY A 195 -11.97 24.42 -9.81
C GLY A 195 -12.21 23.27 -8.83
N ALA A 196 -11.62 23.33 -7.63
CA ALA A 196 -11.81 22.31 -6.60
C ALA A 196 -13.15 22.47 -5.88
N LYS A 197 -13.71 21.34 -5.44
CA LYS A 197 -14.85 21.29 -4.51
C LYS A 197 -14.35 21.46 -3.08
N VAL A 198 -15.10 22.17 -2.25
CA VAL A 198 -14.73 22.39 -0.83
C VAL A 198 -15.56 21.47 0.08
N ALA A 199 -14.87 20.68 0.88
CA ALA A 199 -15.45 19.90 1.98
C ALA A 199 -15.11 20.55 3.32
N LEU A 200 -16.11 20.72 4.18
CA LEU A 200 -15.97 21.30 5.51
C LEU A 200 -16.44 20.30 6.57
N ASP A 201 -15.61 20.05 7.58
CA ASP A 201 -16.01 19.37 8.81
C ASP A 201 -16.16 20.41 9.93
N LEU A 202 -17.24 20.38 10.73
CA LEU A 202 -17.51 21.41 11.75
C LEU A 202 -16.63 21.31 13.01
N ALA A 203 -15.81 20.27 13.13
CA ALA A 203 -14.77 20.03 14.13
C ALA A 203 -15.22 19.77 15.58
N SER A 204 -15.91 20.72 16.23
CA SER A 204 -16.42 20.50 17.61
C SER A 204 -17.59 21.42 17.95
N PHE A 205 -18.40 21.00 18.91
CA PHE A 205 -19.59 21.75 19.34
C PHE A 205 -19.23 23.13 19.93
N GLU A 206 -18.06 23.29 20.57
CA GLU A 206 -17.60 24.59 21.05
C GLU A 206 -17.27 25.55 19.91
N VAL A 207 -16.63 25.04 18.85
CA VAL A 207 -16.34 25.83 17.64
C VAL A 207 -17.65 26.26 16.98
N VAL A 208 -18.62 25.35 16.87
CA VAL A 208 -19.93 25.68 16.30
C VAL A 208 -20.65 26.71 17.16
N ARG A 209 -20.64 26.57 18.48
CA ARG A 209 -21.27 27.53 19.40
C ARG A 209 -20.64 28.92 19.29
N GLU A 210 -19.30 28.98 19.25
CA GLU A 210 -18.54 30.24 19.19
C GLU A 210 -18.72 30.95 17.84
N PHE A 211 -18.68 30.20 16.73
CA PHE A 211 -18.65 30.74 15.36
C PHE A 211 -19.93 30.47 14.57
N ARG A 212 -21.06 30.25 15.24
CA ARG A 212 -22.33 29.88 14.60
C ARG A 212 -22.71 30.83 13.46
N ALA A 213 -22.68 32.13 13.73
CA ALA A 213 -23.03 33.15 12.74
C ALA A 213 -22.09 33.14 11.53
N ASP A 214 -20.81 32.87 11.75
CA ASP A 214 -19.81 32.80 10.68
C ASP A 214 -19.96 31.52 9.85
N ILE A 215 -20.29 30.40 10.48
CA ILE A 215 -20.62 29.14 9.80
C ILE A 215 -21.87 29.34 8.95
N GLU A 216 -22.93 29.93 9.50
CA GLU A 216 -24.16 30.24 8.74
C GLU A 216 -23.86 31.15 7.54
N ALA A 217 -23.06 32.20 7.72
CA ALA A 217 -22.64 33.08 6.63
C ALA A 217 -21.83 32.34 5.55
N LEU A 218 -20.91 31.45 5.94
CA LEU A 218 -20.15 30.63 5.01
C LEU A 218 -21.05 29.65 4.24
N LEU A 219 -22.01 29.02 4.91
CA LEU A 219 -22.97 28.13 4.27
C LEU A 219 -23.87 28.90 3.27
N HIS A 220 -24.41 30.04 3.68
CA HIS A 220 -25.23 30.90 2.83
C HIS A 220 -24.50 31.39 1.56
N SER A 221 -23.17 31.45 1.58
CA SER A 221 -22.37 31.77 0.39
C SER A 221 -22.49 30.72 -0.74
N GLY A 222 -22.96 29.51 -0.42
CA GLY A 222 -23.10 28.40 -1.37
C GLY A 222 -21.77 27.82 -1.87
N ARG A 223 -20.65 28.16 -1.21
CA ARG A 223 -19.28 27.77 -1.62
C ARG A 223 -18.82 26.41 -1.08
N ILE A 224 -19.59 25.81 -0.17
CA ILE A 224 -19.28 24.50 0.43
C ILE A 224 -20.04 23.42 -0.32
N GLU A 225 -19.30 22.47 -0.90
CA GLU A 225 -19.89 21.34 -1.64
C GLU A 225 -20.40 20.26 -0.69
N CYS A 226 -19.57 19.89 0.31
CA CYS A 226 -19.87 18.82 1.25
C CYS A 226 -19.62 19.28 2.68
N CYS A 227 -20.57 19.05 3.59
CA CYS A 227 -20.40 19.38 5.00
C CYS A 227 -20.60 18.16 5.91
N PHE A 228 -19.72 18.01 6.90
CA PHE A 228 -19.76 16.99 7.93
C PHE A 228 -19.93 17.62 9.30
N CYS A 229 -20.74 17.00 10.15
CA CYS A 229 -20.76 17.28 11.59
C CYS A 229 -21.24 16.06 12.38
N ASN A 230 -21.13 16.11 13.70
CA ASN A 230 -21.82 15.18 14.60
C ASN A 230 -23.13 15.75 15.14
N GLU A 231 -23.85 14.96 15.93
CA GLU A 231 -25.15 15.34 16.50
C GLU A 231 -25.10 16.54 17.47
N ASP A 232 -24.02 16.68 18.24
CA ASP A 232 -23.85 17.81 19.16
C ASP A 232 -23.57 19.10 18.40
N GLU A 233 -22.70 19.03 17.39
CA GLU A 233 -22.42 20.14 16.46
C GLU A 233 -23.68 20.54 15.68
N ALA A 234 -24.48 19.58 15.22
CA ALA A 234 -25.76 19.83 14.57
C ALA A 234 -26.76 20.53 15.51
N ALA A 235 -26.80 20.13 16.78
CA ALA A 235 -27.64 20.77 17.78
C ALA A 235 -27.19 22.21 18.05
N GLU A 236 -25.90 22.47 18.28
CA GLU A 236 -25.35 23.82 18.47
C GLU A 236 -25.64 24.73 17.27
N LEU A 237 -25.51 24.21 16.05
CA LEU A 237 -25.81 24.95 14.81
C LEU A 237 -27.29 25.35 14.72
N THR A 238 -28.20 24.65 15.40
CA THR A 238 -29.65 24.80 15.23
C THR A 238 -30.42 25.21 16.48
N GLY A 239 -29.74 25.69 17.53
CA GLY A 239 -30.40 26.20 18.74
C GLY A 239 -29.76 25.76 20.05
N GLY A 240 -28.67 25.00 20.02
CA GLY A 240 -28.07 24.41 21.21
C GLY A 240 -28.76 23.11 21.63
N PRO A 241 -28.37 22.53 22.78
CA PRO A 241 -28.83 21.20 23.20
C PRO A 241 -30.33 21.08 23.48
N GLU A 242 -31.01 22.18 23.81
CA GLU A 242 -32.45 22.18 24.15
C GLU A 242 -33.35 22.26 22.93
N GLU A 243 -32.95 23.02 21.90
CA GLU A 243 -33.79 23.30 20.72
C GLU A 243 -33.29 22.61 19.45
N GLY A 244 -32.00 22.32 19.36
CA GLY A 244 -31.36 21.75 18.19
C GLY A 244 -31.57 20.24 18.06
N SER A 245 -31.28 19.69 16.88
CA SER A 245 -31.23 18.23 16.66
C SER A 245 -30.37 17.88 15.45
N ALA A 246 -29.98 16.60 15.35
CA ALA A 246 -29.26 16.08 14.19
C ALA A 246 -30.04 16.27 12.87
N GLU A 247 -31.36 16.07 12.88
CA GLU A 247 -32.23 16.25 11.72
C GLU A 247 -32.36 17.72 11.31
N LYS A 248 -32.49 18.63 12.28
CA LYS A 248 -32.51 20.07 12.01
C LYS A 248 -31.17 20.53 11.43
N GLY A 249 -30.06 20.08 12.00
CA GLY A 249 -28.72 20.39 11.50
C GLY A 249 -28.52 19.85 10.08
N LEU A 250 -28.90 18.61 9.82
CA LEU A 250 -28.83 18.02 8.47
C LEU A 250 -29.65 18.85 7.46
N ALA A 251 -30.88 19.23 7.82
CA ALA A 251 -31.75 20.01 6.94
C ALA A 251 -31.16 21.39 6.62
N LEU A 252 -30.59 22.08 7.62
CA LEU A 252 -29.92 23.36 7.44
C LEU A 252 -28.68 23.22 6.55
N LEU A 253 -27.84 22.22 6.79
CA LEU A 253 -26.65 21.95 5.98
C LEU A 253 -27.03 21.60 4.53
N ALA A 254 -28.02 20.73 4.33
CA ALA A 254 -28.46 20.30 2.99
C ALA A 254 -29.18 21.40 2.20
N ALA A 255 -29.69 22.45 2.86
CA ALA A 255 -30.20 23.64 2.19
C ALA A 255 -29.08 24.46 1.53
N HIS A 256 -27.85 24.38 2.04
CA HIS A 256 -26.73 25.26 1.67
C HIS A 256 -25.48 24.56 1.15
N CYS A 257 -25.39 23.23 1.27
CA CYS A 257 -24.37 22.36 0.67
C CYS A 257 -24.99 21.44 -0.38
N ASN A 258 -24.19 20.84 -1.27
CA ASN A 258 -24.70 19.82 -2.21
C ASN A 258 -24.92 18.49 -1.48
N VAL A 259 -24.03 18.14 -0.56
CA VAL A 259 -24.10 16.95 0.29
C VAL A 259 -23.87 17.34 1.75
N ALA A 260 -24.69 16.80 2.65
CA ALA A 260 -24.50 16.94 4.08
C ALA A 260 -24.56 15.56 4.76
N ALA A 261 -23.71 15.34 5.76
CA ALA A 261 -23.72 14.13 6.57
C ALA A 261 -23.56 14.47 8.06
N VAL A 262 -24.44 13.92 8.89
CA VAL A 262 -24.44 14.07 10.36
C VAL A 262 -24.16 12.72 11.00
N THR A 263 -23.04 12.56 11.70
CA THR A 263 -22.71 11.30 12.41
C THR A 263 -23.40 11.22 13.76
N LEU A 264 -23.91 10.03 14.09
CA LEU A 264 -24.74 9.74 15.27
C LEU A 264 -24.09 8.70 16.21
N GLY A 265 -22.75 8.64 16.23
CA GLY A 265 -22.01 7.64 17.00
C GLY A 265 -22.36 6.21 16.60
N GLU A 266 -22.72 5.38 17.58
CA GLU A 266 -23.09 3.96 17.37
C GLU A 266 -24.38 3.77 16.54
N ARG A 267 -25.16 4.84 16.33
CA ARG A 267 -26.38 4.79 15.51
C ARG A 267 -26.10 4.96 14.01
N GLY A 268 -24.88 5.35 13.63
CA GLY A 268 -24.46 5.51 12.25
C GLY A 268 -24.44 6.97 11.80
N CYS A 269 -25.11 7.30 10.70
CA CYS A 269 -25.20 8.67 10.21
C CYS A 269 -26.53 8.97 9.51
N LEU A 270 -26.86 10.26 9.43
CA LEU A 270 -27.88 10.81 8.53
C LEU A 270 -27.20 11.50 7.35
N VAL A 271 -27.76 11.37 6.16
CA VAL A 271 -27.19 11.95 4.94
C VAL A 271 -28.30 12.53 4.09
N GLN A 272 -28.04 13.69 3.48
CA GLN A 272 -28.96 14.33 2.56
C GLN A 272 -28.22 15.03 1.42
N GLN A 273 -28.71 14.80 0.19
CA GLN A 273 -28.35 15.61 -0.96
C GLN A 273 -29.28 16.82 -1.06
N ARG A 274 -28.79 17.96 -1.53
CA ARG A 274 -29.64 19.14 -1.79
C ARG A 274 -30.83 18.78 -2.67
N GLY A 275 -32.03 19.12 -2.21
CA GLY A 275 -33.28 18.81 -2.90
C GLY A 275 -33.68 17.33 -2.89
N GLY A 276 -32.87 16.46 -2.29
CA GLY A 276 -33.16 15.04 -2.08
C GLY A 276 -33.79 14.76 -0.71
N VAL A 277 -34.19 13.50 -0.52
CA VAL A 277 -34.74 13.00 0.74
C VAL A 277 -33.60 12.56 1.65
N ALA A 278 -33.66 12.96 2.92
CA ALA A 278 -32.72 12.49 3.94
C ALA A 278 -32.87 10.98 4.16
N PHE A 279 -31.75 10.29 4.38
CA PHE A 279 -31.74 8.88 4.75
C PHE A 279 -30.73 8.62 5.86
N SER A 280 -30.90 7.51 6.58
CA SER A 280 -29.95 7.04 7.57
C SER A 280 -29.16 5.83 7.06
N GLU A 281 -27.90 5.73 7.46
CA GLU A 281 -27.08 4.53 7.30
C GLU A 281 -26.59 4.07 8.68
N PRO A 282 -26.82 2.80 9.08
CA PRO A 282 -26.42 2.32 10.39
C PRO A 282 -24.89 2.28 10.55
N ALA A 283 -24.43 2.31 11.80
CA ALA A 283 -23.02 2.09 12.12
C ALA A 283 -22.61 0.65 11.76
N ALA A 284 -21.30 0.44 11.59
CA ALA A 284 -20.76 -0.88 11.35
C ALA A 284 -21.03 -1.82 12.54
N SER A 285 -21.45 -3.05 12.25
CA SER A 285 -21.75 -4.04 13.29
C SER A 285 -20.49 -4.72 13.85
N ASN A 286 -20.62 -5.22 15.10
CA ASN A 286 -19.56 -5.92 15.83
C ASN A 286 -18.27 -5.06 15.97
N VAL A 287 -18.44 -3.80 16.35
CA VAL A 287 -17.35 -2.86 16.65
C VAL A 287 -17.08 -2.89 18.15
N LYS A 288 -15.84 -3.16 18.54
CA LYS A 288 -15.39 -3.01 19.94
C LYS A 288 -14.75 -1.64 20.12
N VAL A 289 -15.48 -0.69 20.70
CA VAL A 289 -14.96 0.66 20.93
C VAL A 289 -13.85 0.61 21.98
N VAL A 290 -12.69 1.15 21.62
CA VAL A 290 -11.50 1.33 22.46
C VAL A 290 -11.28 2.82 22.72
N ASP A 291 -11.36 3.65 21.67
CA ASP A 291 -11.12 5.09 21.73
C ASP A 291 -11.87 5.78 20.57
N ALA A 292 -12.73 6.76 20.84
CA ALA A 292 -13.47 7.48 19.79
C ALA A 292 -12.62 8.51 19.00
N THR A 293 -11.35 8.68 19.35
CA THR A 293 -10.46 9.66 18.72
C THR A 293 -10.31 9.40 17.22
N GLY A 294 -10.60 10.42 16.40
CA GLY A 294 -10.52 10.33 14.94
C GLY A 294 -11.70 9.62 14.26
N ALA A 295 -12.77 9.25 14.98
CA ALA A 295 -13.94 8.62 14.38
C ALA A 295 -14.56 9.48 13.26
N GLY A 296 -14.77 10.76 13.52
CA GLY A 296 -15.26 11.74 12.52
C GLY A 296 -14.28 11.93 11.36
N ASP A 297 -12.98 12.09 11.66
CA ASP A 297 -11.93 12.24 10.64
C ASP A 297 -11.90 11.06 9.64
N GLN A 298 -11.98 9.84 10.16
CA GLN A 298 -11.99 8.64 9.31
C GLN A 298 -13.34 8.42 8.63
N PHE A 299 -14.45 8.80 9.26
CA PHE A 299 -15.76 8.84 8.60
C PHE A 299 -15.72 9.77 7.38
N ALA A 300 -15.22 11.01 7.55
CA ALA A 300 -15.06 11.97 6.46
C ALA A 300 -14.14 11.41 5.36
N ALA A 301 -13.02 10.78 5.73
CA ALA A 301 -12.12 10.13 4.77
C ALA A 301 -12.82 9.06 3.92
N GLY A 302 -13.55 8.12 4.56
CA GLY A 302 -14.27 7.07 3.84
C GLY A 302 -15.40 7.62 2.96
N PHE A 303 -16.13 8.61 3.46
CA PHE A 303 -17.23 9.26 2.73
C PHE A 303 -16.72 10.02 1.50
N LEU A 304 -15.68 10.84 1.68
CA LEU A 304 -15.06 11.62 0.62
C LEU A 304 -14.41 10.73 -0.43
N TYR A 305 -13.83 9.59 -0.04
CA TYR A 305 -13.37 8.58 -1.00
C TYR A 305 -14.52 8.11 -1.91
N GLY A 306 -15.68 7.81 -1.34
CA GLY A 306 -16.87 7.43 -2.13
C GLY A 306 -17.28 8.52 -3.11
N LEU A 307 -17.31 9.79 -2.66
CA LEU A 307 -17.63 10.93 -3.53
C LEU A 307 -16.58 11.12 -4.65
N MET A 308 -15.29 10.96 -4.35
CA MET A 308 -14.18 11.05 -5.33
C MET A 308 -14.18 9.93 -6.36
N ARG A 309 -14.96 8.86 -6.14
CA ARG A 309 -15.13 7.73 -7.06
C ARG A 309 -16.54 7.68 -7.65
N ASP A 310 -17.30 8.77 -7.52
CA ASP A 310 -18.66 8.92 -8.06
C ASP A 310 -19.63 7.81 -7.60
N TYR A 311 -19.43 7.29 -6.39
CA TYR A 311 -20.35 6.29 -5.83
C TYR A 311 -21.67 6.90 -5.39
N PRO A 312 -22.77 6.12 -5.37
CA PRO A 312 -24.04 6.57 -4.79
C PRO A 312 -23.86 7.00 -3.33
N LEU A 313 -24.58 8.04 -2.88
CA LEU A 313 -24.43 8.57 -1.51
C LEU A 313 -24.61 7.52 -0.41
N LYS A 314 -25.50 6.55 -0.63
CA LYS A 314 -25.65 5.41 0.29
C LYS A 314 -24.34 4.65 0.48
N LYS A 315 -23.59 4.42 -0.60
CA LYS A 315 -22.27 3.78 -0.54
C LYS A 315 -21.24 4.68 0.13
N CYS A 316 -21.29 5.98 -0.07
CA CYS A 316 -20.43 6.94 0.65
C CYS A 316 -20.69 6.88 2.17
N ALA A 317 -21.95 6.87 2.58
CA ALA A 317 -22.37 6.71 3.98
C ALA A 317 -21.84 5.41 4.59
N GLN A 318 -21.96 4.29 3.86
CA GLN A 318 -21.42 2.99 4.28
C GLN A 318 -19.91 3.01 4.48
N LEU A 319 -19.17 3.61 3.53
CA LEU A 319 -17.72 3.73 3.60
C LEU A 319 -17.29 4.59 4.80
N GLY A 320 -18.00 5.69 5.05
CA GLY A 320 -17.79 6.53 6.23
C GLY A 320 -18.04 5.76 7.53
N CYS A 321 -19.20 5.11 7.67
CA CYS A 321 -19.53 4.30 8.85
C CYS A 321 -18.52 3.17 9.10
N LEU A 322 -18.03 2.51 8.04
CA LEU A 322 -17.00 1.48 8.15
C LEU A 322 -15.65 2.05 8.58
N ALA A 323 -15.23 3.19 8.03
CA ALA A 323 -13.98 3.85 8.40
C ALA A 323 -13.98 4.37 9.85
N GLY A 324 -15.07 5.02 10.26
CA GLY A 324 -15.30 5.40 11.65
C GLY A 324 -15.30 4.18 12.59
N GLY A 325 -16.03 3.13 12.24
CA GLY A 325 -16.06 1.89 13.03
C GLY A 325 -14.71 1.16 13.11
N ALA A 326 -13.85 1.30 12.10
CA ALA A 326 -12.53 0.68 12.07
C ALA A 326 -11.52 1.40 12.98
N VAL A 327 -11.54 2.74 13.01
CA VAL A 327 -10.58 3.52 13.81
C VAL A 327 -10.89 3.45 15.29
N VAL A 328 -12.17 3.42 15.68
CA VAL A 328 -12.53 3.41 17.10
C VAL A 328 -12.11 2.14 17.85
N GLN A 329 -11.66 1.11 17.13
CA GLN A 329 -11.15 -0.15 17.70
C GLN A 329 -9.68 -0.08 18.13
N VAL A 330 -9.01 1.06 17.95
CA VAL A 330 -7.60 1.27 18.31
C VAL A 330 -7.41 2.60 19.02
N VAL A 331 -6.32 2.75 19.77
CA VAL A 331 -5.99 4.00 20.48
C VAL A 331 -5.44 5.05 19.49
N GLY A 332 -6.05 6.24 19.49
CA GLY A 332 -5.73 7.40 18.65
C GLY A 332 -6.39 7.38 17.26
N ALA A 333 -6.23 8.49 16.53
CA ALA A 333 -6.93 8.78 15.27
C ALA A 333 -6.43 8.04 14.01
N GLU A 334 -5.53 7.06 14.14
CA GLU A 334 -4.86 6.43 13.00
C GLU A 334 -5.16 4.93 12.94
N MET A 335 -5.75 4.48 11.83
CA MET A 335 -6.05 3.08 11.61
C MET A 335 -4.78 2.24 11.50
N THR A 336 -4.75 1.14 12.23
CA THR A 336 -3.70 0.13 12.09
C THR A 336 -3.93 -0.72 10.84
N GLN A 337 -2.92 -1.49 10.43
CA GLN A 337 -3.09 -2.49 9.37
C GLN A 337 -4.20 -3.50 9.69
N ALA A 338 -4.41 -3.85 10.96
CA ALA A 338 -5.50 -4.73 11.39
C ALA A 338 -6.87 -4.04 11.20
N SER A 339 -6.98 -2.76 11.55
CA SER A 339 -8.19 -1.94 11.33
C SER A 339 -8.53 -1.85 9.83
N TRP A 340 -7.54 -1.61 8.98
CA TRP A 340 -7.73 -1.62 7.52
C TRP A 340 -8.19 -2.98 7.00
N ARG A 341 -7.58 -4.08 7.46
CA ARG A 341 -8.03 -5.44 7.10
C ARG A 341 -9.47 -5.69 7.55
N TRP A 342 -9.84 -5.26 8.75
CA TRP A 342 -11.20 -5.36 9.29
C TRP A 342 -12.21 -4.60 8.42
N LEU A 343 -11.83 -3.39 7.98
CA LEU A 343 -12.66 -2.55 7.11
C LEU A 343 -12.86 -3.19 5.75
N PHE A 344 -11.77 -3.61 5.10
CA PHE A 344 -11.86 -4.21 3.77
C PHE A 344 -12.60 -5.55 3.79
N ALA A 345 -12.43 -6.37 4.83
CA ALA A 345 -13.18 -7.61 4.99
C ALA A 345 -14.70 -7.36 5.00
N ARG A 346 -15.16 -6.27 5.65
CA ARG A 346 -16.57 -5.89 5.69
C ARG A 346 -17.05 -5.20 4.42
N LEU A 347 -16.23 -4.32 3.83
CA LEU A 347 -16.54 -3.68 2.55
C LEU A 347 -16.81 -4.73 1.46
N HIS A 348 -16.05 -5.82 1.49
CA HIS A 348 -16.17 -6.92 0.56
C HIS A 348 -17.07 -8.06 1.07
N GLY A 349 -17.66 -7.99 2.26
CA GLY A 349 -18.38 -9.08 2.93
C GLY A 349 -19.59 -9.66 2.16
N GLU A 350 -20.17 -8.92 1.21
CA GLU A 350 -21.22 -9.45 0.32
C GLU A 350 -20.69 -10.01 -1.03
N LEU A 351 -19.48 -9.63 -1.46
CA LEU A 351 -18.83 -10.18 -2.67
C LEU A 351 -17.76 -11.26 -2.35
N ALA A 352 -17.22 -11.24 -1.14
CA ALA A 352 -16.12 -12.09 -0.69
C ALA A 352 -16.58 -13.51 -0.39
N ALA A 353 -17.87 -13.72 -0.09
CA ALA A 353 -18.44 -15.04 0.07
C ALA A 353 -18.44 -15.87 -1.23
N THR A 354 -18.28 -15.23 -2.39
CA THR A 354 -18.32 -15.92 -3.69
C THR A 354 -17.08 -15.74 -4.58
N VAL A 355 -16.20 -14.75 -4.37
CA VAL A 355 -15.14 -14.46 -5.38
C VAL A 355 -13.70 -14.23 -4.89
N VAL A 356 -13.37 -14.05 -3.61
CA VAL A 356 -11.97 -13.72 -3.26
C VAL A 356 -11.30 -14.84 -2.45
N ARG A 357 -10.51 -15.66 -3.15
CA ARG A 357 -9.38 -16.36 -2.52
C ARG A 357 -8.50 -15.28 -1.86
N ASP A 358 -8.51 -15.21 -0.53
CA ASP A 358 -7.66 -14.39 0.35
C ASP A 358 -7.03 -13.11 -0.27
N SER A 359 -7.58 -11.94 0.09
CA SER A 359 -7.27 -10.57 -0.38
C SER A 359 -5.97 -10.33 -1.16
N ALA A 360 -6.04 -9.58 -2.28
CA ALA A 360 -4.89 -9.14 -3.08
C ALA A 360 -3.74 -8.47 -2.27
N ALA A 361 -4.06 -7.78 -1.18
CA ALA A 361 -3.07 -7.21 -0.26
C ALA A 361 -2.14 -8.26 0.38
N ALA A 362 -2.63 -9.49 0.61
CA ALA A 362 -1.80 -10.56 1.15
C ALA A 362 -0.81 -11.09 0.11
N VAL A 363 -1.24 -11.20 -1.16
CA VAL A 363 -0.35 -11.51 -2.29
C VAL A 363 0.73 -10.42 -2.42
N GLN A 364 0.34 -9.14 -2.33
CA GLN A 364 1.27 -8.02 -2.38
C GLN A 364 2.33 -8.08 -1.26
N GLN A 365 1.93 -8.39 -0.02
CA GLN A 365 2.87 -8.50 1.11
C GLN A 365 3.88 -9.64 0.92
N GLU A 366 3.42 -10.80 0.43
CA GLU A 366 4.31 -11.92 0.12
C GLU A 366 5.31 -11.58 -0.98
N LEU A 367 4.86 -10.89 -2.04
CA LEU A 367 5.73 -10.45 -3.13
C LEU A 367 6.81 -9.48 -2.64
N LEU A 368 6.47 -8.52 -1.79
CA LEU A 368 7.45 -7.58 -1.22
C LEU A 368 8.52 -8.29 -0.38
N GLN A 369 8.15 -9.32 0.39
CA GLN A 369 9.10 -10.13 1.16
C GLN A 369 10.03 -10.92 0.23
N CYS A 370 9.47 -11.47 -0.84
CA CYS A 370 10.24 -12.19 -1.85
C CYS A 370 11.24 -11.26 -2.57
N TYR A 371 10.81 -10.08 -3.01
CA TYR A 371 11.69 -9.10 -3.64
C TYR A 371 12.79 -8.62 -2.70
N ALA A 372 12.49 -8.36 -1.43
CA ALA A 372 13.50 -8.00 -0.44
C ALA A 372 14.56 -9.10 -0.27
N LEU A 373 14.15 -10.38 -0.30
CA LEU A 373 15.09 -11.51 -0.28
C LEU A 373 15.93 -11.56 -1.57
N ILE A 374 15.30 -11.38 -2.73
CA ILE A 374 15.96 -11.42 -4.05
C ILE A 374 16.96 -10.27 -4.19
N GLU A 375 16.62 -9.06 -3.76
CA GLU A 375 17.53 -7.92 -3.78
C GLU A 375 18.75 -8.14 -2.87
N ARG A 376 18.54 -8.75 -1.70
CA ARG A 376 19.63 -9.02 -0.75
C ARG A 376 20.56 -10.13 -1.23
N LEU A 377 20.02 -11.24 -1.71
CA LEU A 377 20.82 -12.38 -2.17
C LEU A 377 21.32 -12.19 -3.60
N GLY A 378 20.72 -11.29 -4.38
CA GLY A 378 20.98 -11.12 -5.80
C GLY A 378 20.24 -12.13 -6.67
N ARG A 379 19.96 -11.71 -7.91
CA ARG A 379 19.39 -12.57 -8.96
C ARG A 379 20.45 -13.56 -9.46
N GLY A 380 20.01 -14.67 -10.05
CA GLY A 380 20.92 -15.70 -10.52
C GLY A 380 20.26 -16.82 -11.29
N VAL A 381 20.65 -18.07 -11.02
CA VAL A 381 20.14 -19.24 -11.74
C VAL A 381 19.00 -19.86 -10.96
N VAL A 382 17.85 -19.98 -11.61
CA VAL A 382 16.65 -20.58 -11.03
C VAL A 382 16.49 -22.00 -11.55
N TYR A 383 16.46 -22.97 -10.63
CA TYR A 383 16.28 -24.38 -10.96
C TYR A 383 14.84 -24.80 -10.72
N TYR A 384 14.28 -25.48 -11.72
CA TYR A 384 13.00 -26.16 -11.65
C TYR A 384 13.20 -27.66 -11.88
N GLY A 385 12.42 -28.50 -11.19
CA GLY A 385 12.54 -29.94 -11.34
C GLY A 385 11.62 -30.72 -10.42
N SER A 386 11.66 -32.05 -10.54
CA SER A 386 10.79 -32.94 -9.77
C SER A 386 11.02 -32.83 -8.26
N ALA A 387 9.95 -32.54 -7.51
CA ALA A 387 9.93 -32.65 -6.06
C ALA A 387 9.84 -34.11 -5.55
N ARG A 388 9.68 -35.09 -6.45
CA ARG A 388 9.43 -36.51 -6.11
C ARG A 388 10.65 -37.41 -6.28
N LEU A 389 11.63 -37.00 -7.09
CA LEU A 389 12.83 -37.80 -7.33
C LEU A 389 13.76 -37.74 -6.11
N LYS A 390 14.05 -38.91 -5.53
CA LYS A 390 14.88 -39.04 -4.34
C LYS A 390 16.37 -39.09 -4.69
N ALA A 391 17.23 -38.91 -3.67
CA ALA A 391 18.70 -38.99 -3.77
C ALA A 391 19.24 -40.28 -4.43
N ALA A 392 18.48 -41.37 -4.44
CA ALA A 392 18.88 -42.61 -5.12
C ALA A 392 18.73 -42.57 -6.66
N SER A 393 18.15 -41.49 -7.22
CA SER A 393 18.00 -41.34 -8.67
C SER A 393 19.29 -40.80 -9.29
N PRO A 394 19.78 -41.37 -10.42
CA PRO A 394 20.93 -40.83 -11.15
C PRO A 394 20.75 -39.37 -11.58
N HIS A 395 19.51 -38.93 -11.80
CA HIS A 395 19.22 -37.53 -12.11
C HIS A 395 19.45 -36.60 -10.92
N TRP A 396 19.29 -37.09 -9.68
CA TRP A 396 19.55 -36.30 -8.48
C TRP A 396 21.04 -35.95 -8.37
N ASP A 397 21.93 -36.94 -8.56
CA ASP A 397 23.37 -36.71 -8.55
C ASP A 397 23.81 -35.77 -9.69
N ARG A 398 23.27 -35.96 -10.89
CA ARG A 398 23.49 -35.04 -12.02
C ARG A 398 23.08 -33.62 -11.68
N ALA A 399 21.92 -33.42 -11.03
CA ALA A 399 21.43 -32.11 -10.64
C ALA A 399 22.31 -31.46 -9.55
N ARG A 400 22.79 -32.22 -8.56
CA ARG A 400 23.72 -31.72 -7.55
C ARG A 400 25.04 -31.28 -8.17
N GLN A 401 25.61 -32.12 -9.03
CA GLN A 401 26.84 -31.79 -9.74
C GLN A 401 26.64 -30.53 -10.61
N LEU A 402 25.53 -30.47 -11.36
CA LEU A 402 25.21 -29.30 -12.19
C LEU A 402 25.10 -28.01 -11.35
N GLY A 403 24.38 -28.08 -10.22
CA GLY A 403 24.24 -26.94 -9.31
C GLY A 403 25.59 -26.41 -8.84
N ALA A 404 26.52 -27.30 -8.45
CA ALA A 404 27.87 -26.93 -8.06
C ALA A 404 28.66 -26.26 -9.19
N ASP A 405 28.64 -26.86 -10.39
CA ASP A 405 29.46 -26.38 -11.51
C ASP A 405 28.95 -25.07 -12.09
N VAL A 406 27.63 -24.91 -12.20
CA VAL A 406 27.02 -23.65 -12.65
C VAL A 406 27.27 -22.53 -11.64
N ALA A 407 27.16 -22.81 -10.34
CA ALA A 407 27.43 -21.82 -9.30
C ALA A 407 28.90 -21.37 -9.32
N ARG A 408 29.85 -22.28 -9.60
CA ARG A 408 31.27 -21.92 -9.81
C ARG A 408 31.48 -21.09 -11.07
N LEU A 409 30.85 -21.48 -12.18
CA LEU A 409 31.01 -20.83 -13.48
C LEU A 409 30.46 -19.40 -13.47
N LEU A 410 29.24 -19.21 -12.98
CA LEU A 410 28.56 -17.91 -13.05
C LEU A 410 28.85 -17.03 -11.83
N GLY A 411 29.05 -17.62 -10.65
CA GLY A 411 29.31 -16.87 -9.41
C GLY A 411 28.10 -16.09 -8.90
N CYS A 412 26.89 -16.45 -9.32
CA CYS A 412 25.63 -15.85 -8.90
C CYS A 412 24.86 -16.75 -7.92
N THR A 413 23.75 -16.24 -7.40
CA THR A 413 22.89 -16.97 -6.47
C THR A 413 22.15 -18.11 -7.17
N THR A 414 22.05 -19.25 -6.49
CA THR A 414 21.22 -20.38 -6.93
C THR A 414 19.85 -20.32 -6.25
N TRP A 415 18.80 -20.23 -7.05
CA TRP A 415 17.42 -20.11 -6.62
C TRP A 415 16.63 -21.39 -6.89
N SER A 416 15.74 -21.75 -5.95
CA SER A 416 14.81 -22.86 -6.14
C SER A 416 13.51 -22.69 -5.36
N GLY A 417 12.61 -23.66 -5.49
CA GLY A 417 11.40 -23.76 -4.67
C GLY A 417 11.64 -24.05 -3.18
N GLY A 418 12.85 -24.42 -2.78
CA GLY A 418 13.18 -24.79 -1.39
C GLY A 418 12.44 -26.05 -0.88
N GLY A 419 11.86 -26.83 -1.78
CA GLY A 419 11.30 -28.15 -1.52
C GLY A 419 12.27 -29.29 -1.90
N PRO A 420 11.88 -30.54 -1.64
CA PRO A 420 12.76 -31.70 -1.79
C PRO A 420 13.03 -32.05 -3.27
N GLY A 421 13.94 -32.99 -3.50
CA GLY A 421 14.12 -33.63 -4.80
C GLY A 421 15.20 -32.97 -5.67
N MET A 422 14.95 -32.78 -6.97
CA MET A 422 16.00 -32.29 -7.89
C MET A 422 16.41 -30.84 -7.63
N MET A 423 15.46 -30.00 -7.23
CA MET A 423 15.74 -28.61 -6.84
C MET A 423 16.58 -28.52 -5.57
N GLU A 424 16.31 -29.40 -4.60
CA GLU A 424 17.16 -29.60 -3.42
C GLU A 424 18.57 -30.04 -3.81
N ALA A 425 18.70 -31.01 -4.73
CA ALA A 425 20.00 -31.46 -5.22
C ALA A 425 20.84 -30.31 -5.79
N ALA A 426 20.28 -29.51 -6.71
CA ALA A 426 20.96 -28.38 -7.31
C ALA A 426 21.35 -27.32 -6.27
N THR A 427 20.47 -27.05 -5.31
CA THR A 427 20.75 -26.09 -4.23
C THR A 427 21.87 -26.59 -3.31
N LEU A 428 21.86 -27.87 -2.94
CA LEU A 428 22.95 -28.49 -2.16
C LEU A 428 24.28 -28.45 -2.93
N GLY A 429 24.27 -28.64 -4.24
CA GLY A 429 25.46 -28.51 -5.08
C GLY A 429 26.06 -27.11 -5.03
N ALA A 430 25.21 -26.07 -5.10
CA ALA A 430 25.66 -24.69 -4.95
C ALA A 430 26.23 -24.40 -3.55
N MET A 431 25.64 -24.99 -2.50
CA MET A 431 26.19 -24.93 -1.14
C MET A 431 27.55 -25.63 -1.03
N ASP A 432 27.72 -26.81 -1.66
CA ASP A 432 29.01 -27.52 -1.71
C ASP A 432 30.10 -26.70 -2.43
N ALA A 433 29.69 -25.77 -3.31
CA ALA A 433 30.58 -24.83 -4.01
C ALA A 433 30.81 -23.52 -3.24
N ASP A 434 30.30 -23.40 -2.01
CA ASP A 434 30.36 -22.20 -1.17
C ASP A 434 29.79 -20.95 -1.87
N LYS A 435 28.63 -21.13 -2.53
CA LYS A 435 27.92 -20.06 -3.25
C LYS A 435 26.57 -19.75 -2.62
N PRO A 436 26.07 -18.51 -2.78
CA PRO A 436 24.78 -18.11 -2.21
C PRO A 436 23.62 -18.94 -2.77
N VAL A 437 22.65 -19.24 -1.90
CA VAL A 437 21.43 -19.97 -2.24
C VAL A 437 20.20 -19.25 -1.71
N GLY A 438 19.09 -19.32 -2.44
CA GLY A 438 17.81 -18.73 -2.06
C GLY A 438 16.64 -19.66 -2.35
N GLY A 439 15.59 -19.61 -1.53
CA GLY A 439 14.39 -20.44 -1.73
C GLY A 439 13.07 -19.71 -1.52
N ILE A 440 12.12 -19.93 -2.43
CA ILE A 440 10.74 -19.42 -2.32
C ILE A 440 9.79 -20.61 -2.08
N ARG A 441 9.47 -20.85 -0.81
CA ARG A 441 8.81 -22.07 -0.32
C ARG A 441 7.28 -21.96 -0.32
N ILE A 442 6.59 -23.10 -0.34
CA ILE A 442 5.14 -23.22 -0.15
C ILE A 442 4.80 -24.43 0.73
N SER A 443 3.61 -24.48 1.34
CA SER A 443 3.19 -25.58 2.24
C SER A 443 3.10 -26.95 1.57
N ARG A 444 2.69 -27.00 0.30
CA ARG A 444 2.48 -28.23 -0.46
C ARG A 444 3.13 -28.16 -1.83
N GLU A 445 4.03 -29.10 -2.11
CA GLU A 445 4.63 -29.29 -3.43
C GLU A 445 4.26 -30.66 -3.99
N ALA A 446 3.70 -30.68 -5.20
CA ALA A 446 3.29 -31.92 -5.89
C ALA A 446 2.43 -32.86 -5.03
N GLY A 447 1.62 -32.32 -4.10
CA GLY A 447 0.78 -33.09 -3.18
C GLY A 447 1.49 -33.64 -1.94
N THR A 448 2.76 -33.32 -1.74
CA THR A 448 3.55 -33.68 -0.55
C THR A 448 3.70 -32.49 0.39
N THR A 449 3.66 -32.73 1.70
CA THR A 449 3.95 -31.70 2.72
C THR A 449 5.45 -31.41 2.71
N VAL A 450 5.82 -30.15 2.50
CA VAL A 450 7.24 -29.75 2.59
C VAL A 450 7.71 -29.94 4.04
N ARG A 451 8.90 -30.54 4.21
CA ARG A 451 9.47 -30.80 5.55
C ARG A 451 9.61 -29.49 6.34
N THR A 452 9.30 -29.55 7.64
CA THR A 452 9.41 -28.41 8.57
C THR A 452 10.85 -27.91 8.69
N ALA A 453 11.83 -28.81 8.63
CA ALA A 453 13.26 -28.47 8.55
C ALA A 453 13.67 -28.20 7.09
N SER A 454 14.27 -27.03 6.85
CA SER A 454 14.81 -26.62 5.56
C SER A 454 16.30 -26.97 5.48
N TYR A 455 16.79 -27.40 4.31
CA TYR A 455 18.23 -27.46 4.04
C TYR A 455 18.82 -26.07 3.74
N LEU A 456 17.97 -25.08 3.43
CA LEU A 456 18.39 -23.69 3.23
C LEU A 456 18.78 -23.04 4.56
N PRO A 457 19.77 -22.12 4.57
CA PRO A 457 20.05 -21.28 5.71
C PRO A 457 18.79 -20.52 6.17
N THR A 458 18.71 -20.22 7.47
CA THR A 458 17.50 -19.72 8.13
C THR A 458 17.00 -18.39 7.55
N ASP A 459 17.91 -17.57 7.01
CA ASP A 459 17.61 -16.30 6.39
C ASP A 459 17.55 -16.39 4.85
N ALA A 460 17.82 -17.54 4.23
CA ALA A 460 17.88 -17.68 2.78
C ALA A 460 16.55 -18.10 2.13
N ALA A 461 15.44 -18.02 2.85
CA ALA A 461 14.14 -18.46 2.34
C ALA A 461 12.97 -17.57 2.78
N VAL A 462 12.00 -17.40 1.87
CA VAL A 462 10.68 -16.83 2.17
C VAL A 462 9.63 -17.92 1.95
N PHE A 463 8.58 -17.88 2.76
CA PHE A 463 7.44 -18.78 2.64
C PHE A 463 6.24 -18.03 2.05
N CYS A 464 5.72 -18.52 0.93
CA CYS A 464 4.50 -18.01 0.29
C CYS A 464 3.31 -18.90 0.66
N ARG A 465 2.17 -18.30 0.99
CA ARG A 465 0.89 -19.02 1.05
C ARG A 465 0.31 -19.22 -0.35
N PHE A 466 0.54 -18.26 -1.25
CA PHE A 466 -0.01 -18.29 -2.59
C PHE A 466 0.98 -18.77 -3.63
N LEU A 467 0.51 -19.65 -4.52
CA LEU A 467 1.29 -20.10 -5.66
C LEU A 467 1.65 -18.96 -6.63
N SER A 468 0.75 -17.96 -6.78
CA SER A 468 1.00 -16.80 -7.63
C SER A 468 2.18 -15.95 -7.14
N SER A 469 2.27 -15.68 -5.82
CA SER A 469 3.41 -14.95 -5.25
C SER A 469 4.71 -15.68 -5.52
N ARG A 470 4.71 -17.00 -5.29
CA ARG A 470 5.88 -17.86 -5.50
C ARG A 470 6.36 -17.86 -6.95
N LYS A 471 5.45 -18.01 -7.91
CA LYS A 471 5.78 -18.03 -9.34
C LYS A 471 6.43 -16.72 -9.78
N VAL A 472 5.80 -15.59 -9.45
CA VAL A 472 6.31 -14.26 -9.78
C VAL A 472 7.69 -14.03 -9.16
N ALA A 473 7.88 -14.43 -7.89
CA ALA A 473 9.17 -14.33 -7.23
C ALA A 473 10.26 -15.17 -7.89
N LEU A 474 9.98 -16.42 -8.27
CA LEU A 474 10.94 -17.28 -8.96
C LEU A 474 11.27 -16.77 -10.37
N VAL A 475 10.30 -16.17 -11.07
CA VAL A 475 10.57 -15.44 -12.31
C VAL A 475 11.53 -14.28 -12.03
N ASP A 476 11.21 -13.40 -11.09
CA ASP A 476 12.05 -12.23 -10.76
C ASP A 476 13.47 -12.62 -10.31
N ALA A 477 13.64 -13.74 -9.62
CA ALA A 477 14.95 -14.25 -9.20
C ALA A 477 15.90 -14.57 -10.37
N GLY A 478 15.35 -14.83 -11.57
CA GLY A 478 16.10 -15.15 -12.78
C GLY A 478 16.19 -14.01 -13.81
N VAL A 479 15.56 -12.85 -13.58
CA VAL A 479 15.61 -11.76 -14.56
C VAL A 479 16.99 -11.12 -14.61
N ARG A 480 17.38 -10.66 -15.79
CA ARG A 480 18.64 -9.96 -16.06
C ARG A 480 18.39 -8.46 -16.22
N ALA A 481 18.85 -7.68 -15.26
CA ALA A 481 18.63 -6.22 -15.20
C ALA A 481 19.83 -5.43 -15.77
N SER A 482 21.02 -6.01 -15.75
CA SER A 482 22.28 -5.45 -16.26
C SER A 482 22.99 -6.45 -17.18
N GLU A 483 23.86 -5.97 -18.07
CA GLU A 483 24.73 -6.81 -18.88
C GLU A 483 25.72 -7.64 -18.03
N SER A 484 26.07 -7.15 -16.85
CA SER A 484 26.94 -7.87 -15.91
C SER A 484 26.24 -9.02 -15.19
N ASP A 485 24.90 -9.02 -15.16
CA ASP A 485 24.13 -10.05 -14.48
C ASP A 485 24.26 -11.37 -15.24
N ARG A 486 24.49 -12.44 -14.48
CA ARG A 486 24.58 -13.80 -14.98
C ARG A 486 23.42 -14.60 -14.41
N THR A 487 22.35 -14.75 -15.18
CA THR A 487 21.13 -15.45 -14.76
C THR A 487 20.73 -16.54 -15.75
N ALA A 488 19.93 -17.51 -15.32
CA ALA A 488 19.39 -18.52 -16.23
C ALA A 488 18.17 -19.19 -15.61
N TYR A 489 17.29 -19.73 -16.44
CA TYR A 489 16.28 -20.69 -15.99
C TYR A 489 16.69 -22.09 -16.44
N ILE A 490 16.90 -23.00 -15.50
CA ILE A 490 17.32 -24.38 -15.79
C ILE A 490 16.20 -25.34 -15.38
N PHE A 491 15.70 -26.08 -16.36
CA PHE A 491 14.62 -27.05 -16.19
C PHE A 491 15.16 -28.47 -16.21
N LEU A 492 15.27 -29.06 -15.03
CA LEU A 492 15.57 -30.46 -14.81
C LEU A 492 14.34 -31.34 -15.07
N PRO A 493 14.48 -32.67 -15.25
CA PRO A 493 13.33 -33.58 -15.33
C PRO A 493 12.29 -33.36 -14.22
N GLY A 494 11.02 -33.18 -14.62
CA GLY A 494 9.97 -32.68 -13.74
C GLY A 494 8.56 -33.04 -14.17
N GLY A 495 7.61 -32.92 -13.24
CA GLY A 495 6.19 -33.23 -13.47
C GLY A 495 5.36 -32.01 -13.89
N LEU A 496 4.05 -32.06 -13.67
CA LEU A 496 3.12 -30.99 -14.05
C LEU A 496 3.47 -29.62 -13.47
N GLY A 497 3.95 -29.54 -12.22
CA GLY A 497 4.36 -28.26 -11.63
C GLY A 497 5.55 -27.63 -12.37
N THR A 498 6.54 -28.46 -12.73
CA THR A 498 7.68 -28.02 -13.54
C THR A 498 7.23 -27.60 -14.95
N MET A 499 6.27 -28.30 -15.55
CA MET A 499 5.74 -27.92 -16.87
C MET A 499 4.94 -26.60 -16.79
N ASP A 500 4.16 -26.39 -15.74
CA ASP A 500 3.41 -25.16 -15.49
C ASP A 500 4.35 -23.95 -15.38
N GLU A 501 5.44 -24.06 -14.62
CA GLU A 501 6.47 -23.03 -14.53
C GLU A 501 7.23 -22.83 -15.87
N LEU A 502 7.47 -23.91 -16.61
CA LEU A 502 8.10 -23.85 -17.93
C LEU A 502 7.27 -23.06 -18.93
N PHE A 503 5.98 -23.39 -19.08
CA PHE A 503 5.09 -22.69 -19.99
C PHE A 503 4.86 -21.23 -19.57
N GLU A 504 4.83 -20.94 -18.26
CA GLU A 504 4.75 -19.57 -17.76
C GLU A 504 5.95 -18.74 -18.20
N ILE A 505 7.18 -19.22 -18.00
CA ILE A 505 8.39 -18.49 -18.42
C ILE A 505 8.45 -18.37 -19.95
N MET A 506 8.18 -19.44 -20.70
CA MET A 506 8.14 -19.39 -22.17
C MET A 506 7.13 -18.35 -22.68
N THR A 507 5.95 -18.27 -22.06
CA THR A 507 4.92 -17.29 -22.41
C THR A 507 5.37 -15.86 -22.09
N LEU A 508 6.00 -15.65 -20.93
CA LEU A 508 6.54 -14.34 -20.56
C LEU A 508 7.67 -13.89 -21.49
N MET A 509 8.52 -14.81 -21.96
CA MET A 509 9.56 -14.54 -22.95
C MET A 509 8.94 -14.19 -24.31
N GLN A 510 7.98 -14.98 -24.79
CA GLN A 510 7.24 -14.74 -26.02
C GLN A 510 6.60 -13.34 -26.04
N LEU A 511 5.93 -12.96 -24.95
CA LEU A 511 5.24 -11.67 -24.82
C LEU A 511 6.18 -10.49 -24.52
N LYS A 512 7.48 -10.74 -24.33
CA LYS A 512 8.45 -9.74 -23.82
C LYS A 512 8.00 -9.10 -22.50
N LYS A 513 7.40 -9.93 -21.62
CA LYS A 513 6.87 -9.55 -20.29
C LYS A 513 7.62 -10.20 -19.14
N LEU A 514 8.75 -10.86 -19.41
CA LEU A 514 9.63 -11.44 -18.39
C LEU A 514 10.10 -10.42 -17.33
N GLY A 515 10.10 -9.12 -17.65
CA GLY A 515 10.61 -8.05 -16.77
C GLY A 515 12.13 -7.87 -16.83
N SER A 516 12.81 -8.65 -17.67
CA SER A 516 14.25 -8.57 -17.92
C SER A 516 14.59 -7.51 -18.97
N LYS A 517 15.68 -6.76 -18.77
CA LYS A 517 16.20 -5.79 -19.75
C LYS A 517 17.05 -6.44 -20.85
N HIS A 518 17.68 -7.57 -20.53
CA HIS A 518 18.53 -8.33 -21.44
C HIS A 518 18.00 -9.75 -21.64
N SER A 519 18.48 -10.48 -22.65
CA SER A 519 18.09 -11.89 -22.83
C SER A 519 18.58 -12.75 -21.66
N VAL A 520 17.75 -13.74 -21.29
CA VAL A 520 18.02 -14.76 -20.27
C VAL A 520 17.92 -16.13 -20.94
N PRO A 521 18.93 -17.00 -20.83
CA PRO A 521 18.86 -18.34 -21.40
C PRO A 521 17.91 -19.23 -20.57
N LEU A 522 17.02 -19.94 -21.26
CA LEU A 522 16.19 -21.00 -20.69
C LEU A 522 16.72 -22.34 -21.18
N ILE A 523 17.20 -23.19 -20.28
CA ILE A 523 17.85 -24.46 -20.63
C ILE A 523 17.00 -25.63 -20.16
N LEU A 524 16.64 -26.50 -21.10
CA LEU A 524 15.97 -27.77 -20.85
C LEU A 524 17.03 -28.88 -20.74
N CYS A 525 17.16 -29.49 -19.55
CA CYS A 525 18.04 -30.62 -19.32
C CYS A 525 17.36 -31.91 -19.79
N ASN A 526 17.57 -32.27 -21.06
CA ASN A 526 17.02 -33.45 -21.72
C ASN A 526 17.82 -34.72 -21.41
N TYR A 527 18.03 -34.97 -20.12
CA TYR A 527 18.68 -36.18 -19.66
C TYR A 527 17.91 -37.40 -20.14
N ASP A 528 18.62 -38.31 -20.78
CA ASP A 528 18.10 -39.59 -21.27
C ASP A 528 16.82 -39.43 -22.14
N GLY A 529 16.68 -38.26 -22.80
CA GLY A 529 15.55 -37.96 -23.68
C GLY A 529 14.26 -37.49 -22.99
N PHE A 530 14.29 -37.11 -21.71
CA PHE A 530 13.11 -36.73 -20.93
C PHE A 530 12.17 -35.70 -21.61
N TYR A 531 12.72 -34.64 -22.19
CA TYR A 531 11.98 -33.56 -22.85
C TYR A 531 11.63 -33.84 -24.33
N SER A 532 11.98 -35.01 -24.87
CA SER A 532 11.76 -35.32 -26.30
C SER A 532 10.28 -35.25 -26.70
N GLY A 533 9.37 -35.70 -25.82
CA GLY A 533 7.93 -35.58 -26.04
C GLY A 533 7.44 -34.13 -26.05
N LEU A 534 7.95 -33.29 -25.15
CA LEU A 534 7.63 -31.86 -25.14
C LEU A 534 8.13 -31.17 -26.41
N ILE A 535 9.33 -31.50 -26.87
CA ILE A 535 9.87 -30.97 -28.13
C ILE A 535 8.96 -31.34 -29.31
N GLY A 536 8.48 -32.59 -29.36
CA GLY A 536 7.48 -33.01 -30.36
C GLY A 536 6.19 -32.18 -30.31
N LEU A 537 5.72 -31.83 -29.10
CA LEU A 537 4.55 -30.95 -28.93
C LEU A 537 4.82 -29.52 -29.42
N LEU A 538 5.97 -28.94 -29.10
CA LEU A 538 6.34 -27.60 -29.58
C LEU A 538 6.48 -27.56 -31.11
N LYS A 539 7.01 -28.64 -31.72
CA LYS A 539 7.00 -28.83 -33.18
C LYS A 539 5.60 -28.85 -33.76
N ALA A 540 4.66 -29.53 -33.09
CA ALA A 540 3.28 -29.53 -33.52
C ALA A 540 2.66 -28.12 -33.45
N PHE A 541 2.97 -27.30 -32.43
CA PHE A 541 2.48 -25.93 -32.36
C PHE A 541 2.98 -25.07 -33.53
N ASP A 542 4.26 -25.18 -33.88
CA ASP A 542 4.84 -24.45 -35.01
C ASP A 542 4.23 -24.90 -36.35
N THR A 543 4.13 -26.22 -36.55
CA THR A 543 3.54 -26.81 -37.76
C THR A 543 2.08 -26.39 -37.98
N ASN A 544 1.32 -26.19 -36.89
CA ASN A 544 -0.08 -25.76 -36.96
C ASN A 544 -0.25 -24.23 -36.89
N GLY A 545 0.84 -23.45 -36.89
CA GLY A 545 0.80 -21.99 -36.86
C GLY A 545 0.34 -21.39 -35.53
N THR A 546 0.38 -22.14 -34.44
CA THR A 546 0.02 -21.66 -33.08
C THR A 546 1.23 -21.19 -32.27
N LEU A 547 2.42 -21.31 -32.84
CA LEU A 547 3.71 -20.82 -32.33
C LEU A 547 4.61 -20.54 -33.53
N ALA A 548 5.56 -19.61 -33.44
CA ALA A 548 6.58 -19.43 -34.47
C ALA A 548 7.97 -19.71 -33.91
N ALA A 549 8.79 -20.46 -34.64
CA ALA A 549 10.14 -20.85 -34.21
C ALA A 549 11.04 -19.72 -33.65
N PRO A 550 11.03 -18.49 -34.19
CA PRO A 550 11.81 -17.38 -33.61
C PRO A 550 11.41 -16.99 -32.19
N GLU A 551 10.20 -17.31 -31.75
CA GLU A 551 9.70 -17.03 -30.40
C GLU A 551 10.38 -17.90 -29.34
N LEU A 552 11.00 -19.03 -29.75
CA LEU A 552 11.76 -19.93 -28.87
C LEU A 552 13.28 -19.77 -28.98
N LYS A 553 13.78 -18.65 -29.52
CA LYS A 553 15.22 -18.45 -29.76
C LYS A 553 16.11 -18.57 -28.51
N ASP A 554 15.54 -18.28 -27.34
CA ASP A 554 16.23 -18.28 -26.05
C ASP A 554 15.98 -19.59 -25.26
N VAL A 555 15.22 -20.54 -25.82
CA VAL A 555 15.05 -21.90 -25.29
C VAL A 555 16.13 -22.82 -25.87
N LEU A 556 16.88 -23.48 -25.01
CA LEU A 556 18.09 -24.24 -25.32
C LEU A 556 17.97 -25.65 -24.74
N LEU A 557 18.63 -26.63 -25.36
CA LEU A 557 18.58 -28.03 -24.93
C LEU A 557 19.98 -28.52 -24.62
N ALA A 558 20.10 -29.21 -23.51
CA ALA A 558 21.32 -29.88 -23.11
C ALA A 558 21.00 -31.32 -22.67
N SER A 559 21.71 -32.28 -23.24
CA SER A 559 21.61 -33.69 -22.89
C SER A 559 22.57 -34.10 -21.78
N SER A 560 23.54 -33.24 -21.43
CA SER A 560 24.49 -33.47 -20.33
C SER A 560 24.82 -32.18 -19.56
N ASN A 561 25.49 -32.31 -18.41
CA ASN A 561 25.92 -31.15 -17.61
C ASN A 561 26.97 -30.32 -18.35
N GLU A 562 27.87 -30.98 -19.08
CA GLU A 562 28.91 -30.34 -19.89
C GLU A 562 28.30 -29.45 -20.97
N GLU A 563 27.21 -29.89 -21.60
CA GLU A 563 26.47 -29.08 -22.57
C GLU A 563 25.81 -27.85 -21.92
N VAL A 564 25.22 -27.99 -20.72
CA VAL A 564 24.66 -26.84 -19.97
C VAL A 564 25.76 -25.81 -19.68
N LEU A 565 26.92 -26.27 -19.19
CA LEU A 565 28.05 -25.40 -18.87
C LEU A 565 28.62 -24.73 -20.12
N GLY A 566 28.73 -25.47 -21.24
CA GLY A 566 29.15 -24.94 -22.53
C GLY A 566 28.22 -23.84 -23.03
N ILE A 567 26.91 -24.06 -22.96
CA ILE A 567 25.87 -23.08 -23.32
C ILE A 567 26.02 -21.80 -22.50
N LEU A 568 26.13 -21.93 -21.17
CA LEU A 568 26.23 -20.78 -20.28
C LEU A 568 27.56 -20.03 -20.47
N ALA A 569 28.66 -20.75 -20.65
CA ALA A 569 29.96 -20.15 -20.91
C ALA A 569 29.96 -19.38 -22.24
N GLU A 570 29.38 -19.94 -23.30
CA GLU A 570 29.25 -19.25 -24.59
C GLU A 570 28.33 -18.03 -24.49
N PHE A 571 27.15 -18.18 -23.87
CA PHE A 571 26.17 -17.09 -23.73
C PHE A 571 26.74 -15.89 -22.97
N TYR A 572 27.56 -16.13 -21.95
CA TYR A 572 28.16 -15.09 -21.11
C TYR A 572 29.61 -14.72 -21.49
N GLY A 573 30.17 -15.29 -22.56
CA GLY A 573 31.55 -15.02 -22.98
C GLY A 573 32.61 -15.47 -21.97
N LEU A 574 32.37 -16.55 -21.25
CA LEU A 574 33.27 -17.10 -20.22
C LEU A 574 34.18 -18.20 -20.80
N PRO A 575 35.33 -18.50 -20.15
CA PRO A 575 36.18 -19.61 -20.52
C PRO A 575 35.42 -20.94 -20.49
N SER A 576 35.56 -21.76 -21.53
CA SER A 576 34.91 -23.07 -21.57
C SER A 576 35.52 -24.01 -20.51
N PRO A 577 34.70 -24.69 -19.69
CA PRO A 577 35.19 -25.61 -18.67
C PRO A 577 35.71 -26.95 -19.20
N SER A 578 35.60 -27.27 -20.51
CA SER A 578 36.15 -28.51 -21.10
C SER A 578 36.99 -28.26 -22.37
N SER A 579 37.94 -29.16 -22.63
CA SER A 579 38.77 -29.20 -23.85
C SER A 579 38.11 -29.97 -25.01
N SER A 580 36.90 -30.48 -24.83
CA SER A 580 36.12 -31.16 -25.87
C SER A 580 35.39 -30.14 -26.75
N ALA A 581 35.30 -30.44 -28.05
CA ALA A 581 34.79 -29.55 -29.10
C ALA A 581 33.53 -28.77 -28.67
N LYS A 582 33.52 -27.45 -28.93
CA LYS A 582 32.39 -26.54 -28.70
C LYS A 582 31.09 -27.20 -29.18
N PRO A 583 30.19 -27.65 -28.29
CA PRO A 583 28.89 -28.13 -28.73
C PRO A 583 28.21 -26.96 -29.42
N ALA A 584 27.85 -27.10 -30.71
CA ALA A 584 27.12 -26.07 -31.41
C ALA A 584 25.84 -25.77 -30.62
N LEU A 585 25.58 -24.49 -30.29
CA LEU A 585 24.36 -24.02 -29.64
C LEU A 585 23.14 -24.63 -30.33
N ARG A 586 22.59 -25.69 -29.73
CA ARG A 586 21.31 -26.25 -30.14
C ARG A 586 20.27 -25.27 -29.60
N ARG A 587 19.68 -24.48 -30.49
CA ARG A 587 18.56 -23.59 -30.14
C ARG A 587 17.25 -24.27 -30.50
N ALA A 588 16.20 -24.07 -29.71
CA ALA A 588 14.88 -24.62 -30.04
C ALA A 588 14.39 -24.16 -31.41
N SER A 589 14.68 -22.90 -31.75
CA SER A 589 14.44 -22.33 -33.08
C SER A 589 15.09 -23.08 -34.25
N SER A 590 16.24 -23.75 -34.06
CA SER A 590 16.86 -24.54 -35.13
C SER A 590 16.26 -25.94 -35.26
N TRP A 591 15.66 -26.50 -34.19
CA TRP A 591 15.04 -27.85 -34.23
C TRP A 591 13.64 -27.87 -34.84
N LEU A 592 12.94 -26.74 -34.82
CA LEU A 592 11.64 -26.60 -35.49
C LEU A 592 11.77 -26.64 -37.01
N LEU A 593 12.95 -26.33 -37.54
CA LEU A 593 13.26 -26.33 -38.97
C LEU A 593 13.93 -27.63 -39.45
N ASP A 594 14.46 -28.45 -38.53
CA ASP A 594 14.96 -29.80 -38.83
C ASP A 594 13.77 -30.77 -38.87
N GLY A 595 13.33 -31.05 -40.11
CA GLY A 595 12.27 -32.01 -40.47
C GLY A 595 12.66 -33.46 -40.25
#